data_AF-A0A7Y5A5J9-F1
#
_entry.id   AF-A0A7Y5A5J9-F1
#
_cell.length_a   1.000
_cell.length_b   1.000
_cell.length_c   1.000
_cell.angle_alpha   90.00
_cell.angle_beta   90.00
_cell.angle_gamma   90.00
#
_symmetry.space_group_name_H-M   'P 1'
#
loop_
_entity.id
_entity.type
_entity.pdbx_description
1 polymer ?
#
loop_
_entity_poly.entity_id
_entity_poly.type
_entity_poly.pdbx_seq_one_letter_code
_entity_poly.pdbx_strand_id
1 'polypeptide(L)' 'MSTQELRMVLHESIENIDDDDFLLAVKQIIDRKYSSAAIPMLSKEQINRIEESHEQIKLGKSFSNHDADLLVEKWLSE' A
#
# COMPACT_ATOMS: atom_id res chain seq x y z
N MET A 1 18.35 16.56 9.74
CA MET A 1 17.99 17.28 8.52
C MET A 1 16.55 17.74 8.66
N SER A 2 16.29 19.04 8.66
CA SER A 2 14.94 19.62 8.72
C SER A 2 14.30 19.65 7.33
N THR A 3 12.97 19.75 7.26
CA THR A 3 12.23 19.91 6.00
C THR A 3 12.72 21.11 5.18
N GLN A 4 13.22 22.14 5.87
CA GLN A 4 13.74 23.36 5.25
C GLN A 4 15.12 23.12 4.62
N GLU A 5 16.00 22.37 5.28
CA GLU A 5 17.29 21.93 4.73
C GLU A 5 17.10 21.01 3.52
N LEU A 6 16.14 20.08 3.60
CA LEU A 6 15.82 19.19 2.48
C LEU A 6 15.34 19.96 1.24
N ARG A 7 14.49 20.97 1.45
CA ARG A 7 13.98 21.82 0.36
C ARG A 7 15.11 22.57 -0.34
N MET A 8 16.07 23.08 0.43
CA MET A 8 17.21 23.83 -0.10
C MET A 8 18.13 22.94 -0.96
N VAL A 9 18.47 21.75 -0.46
CA VAL A 9 19.28 20.77 -1.21
C VAL A 9 18.58 20.33 -2.49
N LEU A 10 17.27 20.09 -2.45
CA LEU A 10 16.49 19.73 -3.64
C LEU A 10 16.46 20.89 -4.65
N HIS A 11 16.33 22.13 -4.20
CA HIS A 11 16.33 23.30 -5.08
C HIS A 11 17.65 23.45 -5.83
N GLU A 12 18.77 23.45 -5.11
CA GLU A 12 20.11 23.55 -5.70
C GLU A 12 20.40 22.37 -6.65
N SER A 13 19.97 21.16 -6.28
CA SER A 13 20.19 19.98 -7.12
C SER A 13 19.37 20.00 -8.41
N ILE A 14 18.18 20.60 -8.39
CA ILE A 14 17.31 20.70 -9.57
C ILE A 14 17.74 21.85 -10.49
N GLU A 15 18.20 22.98 -9.95
CA GLU A 15 18.65 24.14 -10.74
C GLU A 15 19.90 23.86 -11.59
N ASN A 16 20.72 22.90 -11.20
CA ASN A 16 21.95 22.53 -11.92
C ASN A 16 21.73 21.46 -13.00
N ILE A 17 20.48 21.10 -13.30
CA ILE A 17 20.15 20.09 -14.32
C ILE A 17 19.78 20.81 -15.62
N ASP A 18 20.61 20.66 -16.65
CA ASP A 18 20.37 21.22 -17.99
C ASP A 18 19.56 20.27 -18.91
N ASP A 19 19.04 19.15 -18.37
CA ASP A 19 18.24 18.17 -19.09
C ASP A 19 16.74 18.50 -18.96
N ASP A 20 16.21 19.18 -19.97
CA ASP A 20 14.81 19.60 -20.05
C ASP A 20 13.82 18.43 -19.97
N ASP A 21 14.15 17.27 -20.58
CA ASP A 21 13.29 16.08 -20.57
C ASP A 21 13.22 15.49 -19.15
N PHE A 22 14.36 15.44 -18.46
CA PHE A 22 14.43 15.02 -17.06
C PHE A 22 13.65 15.97 -16.15
N LEU A 23 13.85 17.29 -16.29
CA LEU A 23 13.12 18.30 -15.50
C LEU A 23 11.62 18.21 -15.73
N LEU A 24 11.18 17.97 -16.97
CA LEU A 24 9.78 17.78 -17.31
C LEU A 24 9.20 16.51 -16.66
N ALA A 25 9.96 15.41 -16.64
CA ALA A 25 9.56 14.18 -15.98
C ALA A 25 9.44 14.37 -14.45
N VAL A 26 10.42 15.03 -13.81
CA VAL A 26 10.38 15.35 -12.38
C VAL A 26 9.16 16.23 -12.06
N LYS A 27 8.90 17.25 -12.89
CA LYS A 27 7.72 18.10 -12.76
C LYS A 27 6.43 17.29 -12.84
N GLN A 28 6.30 16.36 -13.79
CA GLN A 28 5.12 15.49 -13.90
C GLN A 28 4.91 14.60 -12.68
N ILE A 29 5.99 14.11 -12.05
CA ILE A 29 5.92 13.31 -10.82
C ILE A 29 5.46 14.16 -9.64
N ILE A 30 5.98 15.40 -9.51
CA ILE A 30 5.60 16.33 -8.44
C ILE A 30 4.17 16.85 -8.64
N ASP A 31 3.79 17.18 -9.87
CA ASP A 31 2.47 17.69 -10.23
C ASP A 31 1.38 16.62 -10.14
N ARG A 32 1.74 15.33 -10.14
CA ARG A 32 0.90 14.25 -9.62
C ARG A 32 0.73 14.44 -8.11
N LYS A 33 -0.04 15.46 -7.72
CA LYS A 33 -0.67 15.52 -6.40
C LYS A 33 -1.33 14.17 -6.18
N TYR A 34 -1.09 13.58 -5.01
CA TYR A 34 -1.88 12.45 -4.52
C TYR A 34 -3.36 12.86 -4.58
N SER A 35 -4.02 12.48 -5.67
CA SER A 35 -5.46 12.37 -5.71
C SER A 35 -5.72 11.18 -4.80
N SER A 36 -6.34 11.41 -3.65
CA SER A 36 -6.90 10.30 -2.90
C SER A 36 -7.78 9.55 -3.89
N ALA A 37 -7.33 8.38 -4.34
CA ALA A 37 -8.16 7.49 -5.09
C ALA A 37 -9.47 7.36 -4.31
N ALA A 38 -10.59 7.33 -5.04
CA ALA A 38 -11.90 7.16 -4.44
C ALA A 38 -11.85 6.08 -3.34
N ILE A 39 -12.57 6.30 -2.24
CA ILE A 39 -12.59 5.37 -1.10
C ILE A 39 -12.73 3.94 -1.66
N PRO A 40 -11.78 3.05 -1.39
CA PRO A 40 -11.75 1.74 -2.02
C PRO A 40 -13.06 1.01 -1.71
N MET A 41 -13.82 0.71 -2.76
CA MET A 41 -15.06 -0.03 -2.64
C MET A 41 -14.76 -1.52 -2.68
N LEU A 42 -15.34 -2.26 -1.73
CA LEU A 42 -15.29 -3.71 -1.75
C LEU A 42 -16.13 -4.25 -2.92
N SER A 43 -15.59 -5.24 -3.61
CA SER A 43 -16.35 -6.05 -4.55
C SER A 43 -17.39 -6.90 -3.81
N LYS A 44 -18.42 -7.38 -4.53
CA LYS A 44 -19.43 -8.29 -3.98
C LYS A 44 -18.80 -9.57 -3.40
N GLU A 45 -17.77 -10.08 -4.05
CA GLU A 45 -17.04 -11.27 -3.58
C GLU A 45 -16.36 -11.01 -2.23
N GLN A 46 -15.71 -9.85 -2.08
CA GLN A 46 -15.08 -9.47 -0.81
C GLN A 46 -16.11 -9.30 0.31
N ILE A 47 -17.27 -8.68 0.01
CA ILE A 47 -18.36 -8.54 0.97
C ILE A 47 -18.87 -9.92 1.42
N ASN A 48 -19.16 -10.81 0.47
CA ASN A 48 -19.64 -12.16 0.78
C ASN A 48 -18.63 -12.94 1.65
N ARG A 49 -17.33 -12.85 1.34
CA ARG A 49 -16.29 -13.50 2.15
C ARG A 49 -16.23 -12.98 3.59
N ILE A 50 -16.44 -11.69 3.79
CA ILE A 50 -16.50 -11.08 5.13
C ILE A 50 -17.72 -11.59 5.89
N GLU A 51 -18.90 -11.64 5.24
CA GLU A 51 -20.13 -12.15 5.85
C GLU A 51 -19.99 -13.63 6.24
N GLU A 52 -19.44 -14.46 5.36
CA GLU A 52 -19.15 -15.87 5.66
C GLU A 52 -18.18 -16.00 6.85
N SER A 53 -17.15 -15.15 6.92
CA SER A 53 -16.19 -15.16 8.01
C SER A 53 -16.85 -14.81 9.35
N HIS A 54 -17.76 -13.83 9.38
CA HIS A 54 -18.52 -13.50 10.59
C HIS A 54 -19.38 -14.67 11.08
N GLU A 55 -20.06 -15.37 10.18
CA GLU A 55 -20.85 -16.54 10.55
C GLU A 55 -19.97 -17.71 11.03
N GLN A 56 -18.82 -17.93 10.41
CA GLN A 56 -17.85 -18.93 10.86
C GLN A 56 -17.36 -18.64 12.29
N ILE A 57 -16.98 -17.40 12.59
CA ILE A 57 -16.55 -16.99 13.94
C ILE A 57 -17.68 -17.21 14.95
N LYS A 58 -18.91 -16.80 14.62
CA LYS A 58 -20.08 -16.98 15.49
C LYS A 58 -20.36 -18.45 15.80
N LEU A 59 -20.11 -19.35 14.84
CA LEU A 59 -20.25 -20.79 15.00
C LEU A 59 -19.04 -21.46 15.64
N GLY A 60 -18.02 -20.71 16.08
CA GLY A 60 -16.77 -21.24 16.63
C GLY A 60 -15.88 -21.94 15.59
N LYS A 61 -16.15 -21.77 14.30
CA LYS A 61 -15.37 -22.29 13.18
C LYS A 61 -14.22 -21.35 12.83
N SER A 62 -13.44 -20.97 13.84
CA SER A 62 -12.24 -20.14 13.70
C SER A 62 -11.03 -20.91 14.17
N PHE A 63 -9.89 -20.68 13.53
CA PHE A 63 -8.62 -21.23 13.96
C PHE A 63 -8.01 -20.38 15.07
N SER A 64 -7.39 -21.02 16.07
CA SER A 64 -6.44 -20.33 16.93
C SER A 64 -5.16 -20.03 16.14
N ASN A 65 -4.32 -19.14 16.67
CA ASN A 65 -3.01 -18.88 16.06
C ASN A 65 -2.19 -20.17 15.92
N HIS A 66 -2.23 -21.05 16.92
CA HIS A 66 -1.52 -22.33 16.88
C HIS A 66 -2.03 -23.24 15.77
N ASP A 67 -3.36 -23.32 15.57
CA ASP A 67 -3.94 -24.13 14.50
C ASP A 67 -3.58 -23.58 13.11
N ALA A 68 -3.50 -22.26 12.99
CA ALA A 68 -3.06 -21.59 11.76
C ALA A 68 -1.58 -21.87 11.46
N ASP A 69 -0.71 -21.83 12.47
CA ASP A 69 0.71 -22.13 12.31
C ASP A 69 0.93 -23.57 11.81
N LEU A 70 0.21 -24.55 12.36
CA LEU A 70 0.27 -25.95 11.91
C LEU A 70 -0.17 -26.11 10.45
N LEU A 71 -1.18 -25.35 10.01
CA LEU A 71 -1.63 -25.38 8.62
C LEU A 71 -0.56 -24.80 7.67
N VAL A 72 0.10 -23.72 8.10
CA VAL A 72 1.20 -23.10 7.34
C VAL A 72 2.39 -24.05 7.25
N GLU A 73 2.80 -24.68 8.35
CA GLU A 73 3.88 -25.68 8.37
C GLU A 73 3.58 -26.86 7.44
N LYS A 74 2.34 -27.35 7.46
CA LYS A 74 1.90 -28.41 6.55
C LYS A 74 2.01 -27.97 5.09
N TRP A 75 1.51 -26.79 4.75
CA TRP A 75 1.58 -26.27 3.38
C TRP A 75 3.01 -26.07 2.88
N LEU A 76 3.93 -25.66 3.76
CA LEU A 76 5.34 -25.48 3.43
C LEU A 76 6.12 -26.80 3.26
N SER A 77 5.56 -27.93 3.71
CA SER A 77 6.17 -29.25 3.60
C SER A 77 5.59 -30.12 2.48
N GLU A 78 4.62 -29.59 1.72
CA GLU A 78 4.08 -30.14 0.46
C GLU A 78 4.87 -29.62 -0.75
#